data_AF-A0A2N1R5B9-F1
#
_entry.id   AF-A0A2N1R5B9-F1
#
_cell.length_a   1.000
_cell.length_b   1.000
_cell.length_c   1.000
_cell.angle_alpha   90.00
_cell.angle_beta   90.00
_cell.angle_gamma   90.00
#
_symmetry.space_group_name_H-M   'P 1'
#
loop_
_entity.id
_entity.type
_entity.pdbx_description
1 polymer ?
#
loop_
_entity_poly.entity_id
_entity_poly.type
_entity_poly.pdbx_seq_one_letter_code
_entity_poly.pdbx_strand_id
1 'polypeptide(L)' 'MRLLAADPRHPGLKTHKYESLIGEKGEDIFEAYAEQNTPAAYRLFWHYGPEKEWITIVAITPHP' A
#
# COMPACT_ATOMS: atom_id res chain seq x y z
N MET A 1 -3.99 1.41 8.76
CA MET A 1 -3.39 0.05 8.73
C MET A 1 -4.38 -1.11 8.92
N ARG A 2 -5.42 -0.99 9.78
CA ARG A 2 -6.38 -2.09 10.02
C ARG A 2 -7.03 -2.67 8.76
N LEU A 3 -7.34 -1.82 7.78
CA LEU A 3 -7.91 -2.26 6.49
C LEU A 3 -6.93 -3.11 5.69
N LEU A 4 -5.69 -2.64 5.47
CA LEU A 4 -4.68 -3.38 4.70
C LEU A 4 -4.39 -4.76 5.30
N ALA A 5 -4.28 -4.84 6.63
CA ALA A 5 -4.01 -6.11 7.30
C ALA A 5 -5.18 -7.11 7.21
N ALA A 6 -6.42 -6.62 7.10
CA ALA A 6 -7.62 -7.46 7.02
C ALA A 6 -7.98 -7.84 5.58
N ASP A 7 -7.91 -6.88 4.66
CA ASP A 7 -8.17 -7.05 3.24
C ASP A 7 -7.39 -6.00 2.44
N PRO A 8 -6.31 -6.41 1.74
CA PRO A 8 -5.51 -5.50 0.93
C PRO A 8 -6.22 -4.92 -0.29
N ARG A 9 -7.38 -5.47 -0.65
CA ARG A 9 -8.24 -5.00 -1.74
C ARG A 9 -9.46 -4.25 -1.23
N HIS A 10 -9.51 -3.95 0.07
CA HIS A 10 -10.65 -3.27 0.67
C HIS A 10 -10.92 -1.94 -0.06
N PRO A 11 -12.15 -1.65 -0.51
CA PRO A 11 -12.44 -0.47 -1.34
C PRO A 11 -12.11 0.86 -0.64
N GLY A 12 -12.11 0.87 0.70
CA GLY A 12 -11.65 2.00 1.51
C GLY A 12 -10.17 2.36 1.36
N LEU A 13 -9.32 1.46 0.86
CA LEU A 13 -7.90 1.73 0.61
C LEU A 13 -7.65 2.45 -0.73
N LYS A 14 -8.59 2.38 -1.68
CA LYS A 14 -8.42 2.89 -3.05
C LYS A 14 -7.08 2.49 -3.67
N THR A 15 -6.71 1.22 -3.50
CA THR A 15 -5.42 0.69 -3.94
C THR A 15 -5.33 0.67 -5.46
N HIS A 16 -4.19 1.09 -5.99
CA HIS A 16 -3.83 0.94 -7.40
C HIS A 16 -2.37 0.57 -7.56
N LYS A 17 -2.03 -0.07 -8.68
CA LYS A 17 -0.64 -0.37 -9.03
C LYS A 17 0.10 0.94 -9.27
N TYR A 18 1.28 1.07 -8.68
CA TYR A 18 2.15 2.22 -8.85
C TYR A 18 3.17 1.92 -9.94
N GLU A 19 2.90 2.38 -11.16
CA GLU A 19 3.64 1.95 -12.36
C GLU A 19 5.09 2.42 -12.41
N SER A 20 5.44 3.48 -11.68
CA SER A 20 6.78 4.07 -11.70
C SER A 20 7.77 3.41 -10.73
N LEU A 21 7.32 2.44 -9.91
CA LEU A 21 8.18 1.73 -8.96
C LEU A 21 7.98 0.22 -9.08
N ILE A 22 9.10 -0.50 -9.07
CA ILE A 22 9.14 -1.96 -9.03
C ILE A 22 9.98 -2.34 -7.81
N GLY A 23 9.56 -3.40 -7.10
CA GLY A 23 10.31 -3.93 -5.97
C GLY A 23 11.68 -4.46 -6.38
N GLU A 24 12.58 -4.62 -5.41
CA GLU A 24 13.97 -5.03 -5.66
C GLU A 24 14.09 -6.36 -6.40
N LYS A 25 13.07 -7.23 -6.34
CA LYS A 25 13.03 -8.52 -7.02
C LYS A 25 12.01 -8.58 -8.16
N GLY A 26 11.54 -7.41 -8.63
CA GLY A 26 10.56 -7.34 -9.71
C GLY A 26 9.10 -7.31 -9.25
N GLU A 27 8.83 -7.09 -7.95
CA GLU A 27 7.47 -7.06 -7.43
C GLU A 27 6.69 -5.83 -7.91
N ASP A 28 5.41 -6.03 -8.21
CA ASP A 28 4.49 -4.93 -8.43
C ASP A 28 4.28 -4.16 -7.11
N ILE A 29 4.55 -2.86 -7.13
CA ILE A 29 4.27 -1.97 -6.00
C ILE A 29 2.86 -1.40 -6.14
N PHE A 30 2.17 -1.28 -5.02
CA PHE A 30 0.83 -0.71 -4.93
C PHE A 30 0.84 0.51 -4.02
N GLU A 31 0.11 1.55 -4.42
CA GLU A 31 -0.20 2.72 -3.58
C GLU A 31 -1.59 2.52 -2.96
N ALA A 32 -1.71 2.73 -1.65
CA ALA A 32 -2.98 2.71 -0.91
C ALA A 32 -3.12 3.95 -0.01
N TYR A 33 -4.36 4.41 0.17
CA TYR A 33 -4.73 5.51 1.06
C TYR A 33 -4.97 4.95 2.47
N ALA A 34 -4.18 5.39 3.45
CA ALA A 34 -4.23 4.83 4.80
C ALA A 34 -5.46 5.28 5.61
N GLU A 35 -5.98 6.49 5.34
CA GLU A 35 -7.20 7.05 5.91
C GLU A 35 -7.92 7.95 4.89
N GLN A 36 -9.25 7.88 4.83
CA GLN A 36 -10.08 8.67 3.92
C GLN A 36 -10.71 9.93 4.57
N ASN A 37 -10.60 10.12 5.89
CA ASN A 37 -11.43 11.08 6.64
C ASN A 37 -10.65 12.07 7.54
N THR A 38 -9.34 12.20 7.38
CA THR A 38 -8.52 13.22 8.06
C THR A 38 -7.60 13.91 7.05
N PRO A 39 -7.32 15.22 7.18
CA PRO A 39 -6.44 15.97 6.28
C PRO A 39 -4.97 15.51 6.28
N ALA A 40 -4.61 14.57 7.15
CA ALA A 40 -3.31 13.91 7.18
C ALA A 40 -3.36 12.62 6.36
N ALA A 41 -3.79 12.69 5.10
CA ALA A 41 -3.86 11.52 4.23
C ALA A 41 -2.45 10.95 4.08
N TYR A 42 -2.16 9.80 4.68
CA TYR A 42 -0.90 9.10 4.41
C TYR A 42 -1.08 8.19 3.19
N ARG A 43 -0.05 8.16 2.34
CA ARG A 43 0.10 7.16 1.28
C ARG A 43 0.95 6.01 1.80
N LEU A 44 0.54 4.80 1.42
CA LEU A 44 1.18 3.55 1.78
C LEU A 44 1.62 2.85 0.50
N PHE A 45 2.92 2.60 0.38
CA PHE A 45 3.50 1.82 -0.71
C PHE A 45 3.80 0.42 -0.20
N TRP A 46 3.32 -0.60 -0.89
CA TRP A 46 3.43 -1.99 -0.44
C TRP A 46 3.42 -2.98 -1.60
N HIS A 47 3.87 -4.22 -1.34
CA HIS A 47 3.77 -5.34 -2.27
C HIS A 47 3.52 -6.66 -1.53
N TYR A 48 3.12 -7.70 -2.28
CA TYR A 48 3.04 -9.06 -1.75
C TYR A 48 4.44 -9.67 -1.59
N GLY A 49 4.62 -10.49 -0.57
CA GLY A 49 5.90 -11.13 -0.28
C GLY A 49 6.69 -10.43 0.83
N PRO A 50 7.94 -10.86 1.09
CA PRO A 50 8.68 -11.86 0.30
C PRO A 50 8.22 -13.30 0.52
N GLU A 51 7.53 -13.58 1.62
CA GLU A 51 6.95 -14.90 1.90
C GLU A 51 5.48 -14.98 1.46
N LYS A 52 4.97 -16.21 1.32
CA LYS A 52 3.57 -16.42 0.98
C LYS A 52 2.69 -15.79 2.07
N GLU A 53 1.63 -15.10 1.65
CA GLU A 53 0.64 -14.44 2.53
C GLU A 53 1.19 -13.22 3.30
N TRP A 54 2.41 -12.77 2.99
CA TRP A 54 2.98 -11.57 3.57
C TRP A 54 2.70 -10.34 2.72
N ILE A 55 2.65 -9.21 3.40
CA ILE A 55 2.63 -7.88 2.81
C ILE A 55 3.84 -7.13 3.34
N THR A 56 4.66 -6.64 2.44
CA THR A 56 5.78 -5.77 2.77
C THR A 56 5.36 -4.33 2.59
N ILE A 57 5.55 -3.52 3.64
CA ILE A 57 5.42 -2.06 3.56
C ILE A 57 6.76 -1.49 3.13
N VAL A 58 6.77 -0.81 1.99
CA VAL A 58 7.96 -0.15 1.43
C VAL A 58 8.11 1.24 2.03
N ALA A 59 7.03 2.01 2.10
CA ALA A 59 7.05 3.36 2.63
C ALA A 59 5.67 3.80 3.15
N ILE A 60 5.71 4.68 4.15
CA ILE A 60 4.56 5.47 4.63
C ILE A 60 4.94 6.93 4.48
N THR A 61 4.24 7.66 3.63
CA THR A 61 4.55 9.07 3.37
C THR A 61 3.31 9.94 3.60
N PRO A 62 3.46 11.16 4.16
CA PRO A 62 2.37 12.12 4.14
C PRO A 62 2.03 12.45 2.68
N HIS A 63 0.74 12.58 2.38
CA HIS A 63 0.30 13.19 1.13
C HIS A 63 0.71 14.68 1.16
N PRO A 64 1.20 15.23 0.04
CA PRO A 64 1.55 16.64 -0.05
C PRO A 64 0.42 17.60 0.32
#